data_AF-A0AA35RSM7-F1
#
_entry.id   AF-A0AA35RSM7-F1
#
_cell.length_a   1.000
_cell.length_b   1.000
_cell.length_c   1.000
_cell.angle_alpha   90.00
_cell.angle_beta   90.00
_cell.angle_gamma   90.00
#
_symmetry.space_group_name_H-M   'P 1'
#
loop_
_entity.id
_entity.type
_entity.pdbx_description
1 polymer ?
#
loop_
_entity_poly.entity_id
_entity_poly.type
_entity_poly.pdbx_seq_one_letter_code
_entity_poly.pdbx_strand_id
1 'polypeptide(L)'
;LPQLLEGGHPHTHVETLPSPSSSSSSSSSRSSCSEFSVKELSQESGIKCDDLVSTMQYYGLLKYWKGKHIVLRRKELLDEHAKKLESRKGSPATLDPSCLQWTPKTYPMYT
;
A
#
# COMPACT_ATOMS: atom_id res chain seq x y z
N LEU A 1 43.01 -54.29 -26.00
CA LEU A 1 43.05 -53.22 -24.97
C LEU A 1 44.12 -52.23 -25.41
N PRO A 2 43.80 -50.94 -25.64
CA PRO A 2 42.46 -50.31 -25.76
C PRO A 2 41.70 -50.84 -27.02
N GLN A 3 40.66 -50.26 -27.65
CA GLN A 3 39.49 -49.41 -27.30
C GLN A 3 38.37 -49.84 -28.30
N LEU A 4 37.09 -49.99 -27.93
CA LEU A 4 36.04 -48.99 -27.64
C LEU A 4 35.22 -48.50 -28.88
N LEU A 5 34.33 -49.39 -29.34
CA LEU A 5 33.06 -49.24 -30.11
C LEU A 5 32.88 -48.27 -31.31
N GLU A 6 32.05 -48.76 -32.23
CA GLU A 6 31.31 -48.08 -33.30
C GLU A 6 30.41 -46.93 -32.76
N GLY A 7 29.88 -45.98 -33.55
CA GLY A 7 29.86 -45.81 -35.02
C GLY A 7 28.42 -45.54 -35.49
N GLY A 8 28.22 -44.54 -36.38
CA GLY A 8 26.89 -44.26 -36.97
C GLY A 8 26.41 -42.79 -36.92
N HIS A 9 26.74 -42.04 -37.98
CA HIS A 9 25.97 -40.89 -38.47
C HIS A 9 25.14 -41.35 -39.70
N PRO A 10 24.30 -40.52 -40.35
CA PRO A 10 23.34 -39.52 -39.86
C PRO A 10 21.94 -39.71 -40.52
N HIS A 11 20.95 -38.85 -40.27
CA HIS A 11 20.26 -38.11 -41.36
C HIS A 11 19.32 -36.98 -40.86
N THR A 12 18.89 -36.13 -41.80
CA THR A 12 18.14 -34.88 -41.59
C THR A 12 16.71 -34.94 -42.13
N HIS A 13 15.77 -34.24 -41.46
CA HIS A 13 14.70 -33.53 -42.16
C HIS A 13 14.12 -32.33 -41.37
N VAL A 14 13.58 -31.37 -42.12
CA VAL A 14 12.94 -30.09 -41.71
C VAL A 14 11.48 -30.35 -41.25
N GLU A 15 10.78 -29.51 -40.47
CA GLU A 15 10.20 -28.21 -40.89
C GLU A 15 9.46 -27.42 -39.76
N THR A 16 9.15 -26.15 -40.05
CA THR A 16 8.00 -25.33 -39.58
C THR A 16 7.81 -24.99 -38.09
N LEU A 17 7.90 -23.67 -37.79
CA LEU A 17 7.34 -23.02 -36.60
C LEU A 17 5.81 -22.92 -36.69
N PRO A 18 5.11 -22.93 -35.54
CA PRO A 18 4.34 -21.72 -35.25
C PRO A 18 4.43 -21.25 -33.79
N SER A 19 4.70 -19.96 -33.64
CA SER A 19 4.07 -19.14 -32.58
C SER A 19 2.65 -18.74 -33.07
N PRO A 20 1.67 -18.39 -32.19
CA PRO A 20 1.87 -17.85 -30.85
C PRO A 20 0.98 -18.40 -29.73
N SER A 21 1.48 -18.30 -28.50
CA SER A 21 0.64 -18.03 -27.33
C SER A 21 1.34 -17.05 -26.41
N SER A 22 1.40 -15.79 -26.87
CA SER A 22 1.67 -14.65 -26.01
C SER A 22 0.52 -14.52 -25.02
N SER A 23 0.57 -15.30 -23.94
CA SER A 23 -0.18 -15.09 -22.71
C SER A 23 0.37 -13.82 -22.04
N SER A 24 0.17 -12.70 -22.73
CA SER A 24 0.21 -11.36 -22.19
C SER A 24 -0.87 -11.28 -21.13
N SER A 25 -0.53 -11.82 -19.95
CA SER A 25 -1.09 -11.37 -18.69
C SER A 25 -0.75 -9.90 -18.63
N SER A 26 -1.62 -9.09 -19.22
CA SER A 26 -1.72 -7.67 -18.96
C SER A 26 -2.14 -7.57 -17.50
N SER A 27 -1.12 -7.71 -16.63
CA SER A 27 -0.99 -7.00 -15.38
C SER A 27 -1.08 -5.52 -15.70
N SER A 28 -2.30 -5.12 -16.05
CA SER A 28 -2.85 -3.85 -15.67
C SER A 28 -2.71 -3.83 -14.16
N SER A 29 -1.55 -3.35 -13.72
CA SER A 29 -1.42 -2.53 -12.52
C SER A 29 -2.41 -1.38 -12.71
N ARG A 30 -3.69 -1.70 -12.53
CA ARG A 30 -4.74 -0.78 -12.15
C ARG A 30 -4.14 -0.14 -10.91
N SER A 31 -3.57 1.04 -11.08
CA SER A 31 -3.17 1.89 -9.96
C SER A 31 -4.36 1.83 -9.01
N SER A 32 -4.19 1.19 -7.85
CA SER A 32 -5.28 0.96 -6.93
C SER A 32 -5.68 2.34 -6.44
N CYS A 33 -6.67 2.90 -7.13
CA CYS A 33 -7.20 4.23 -6.87
C CYS A 33 -8.08 4.07 -5.64
N SER A 34 -7.40 3.91 -4.51
CA SER A 34 -7.96 3.55 -3.23
C SER A 34 -8.77 4.72 -2.73
N GLU A 35 -10.03 4.77 -3.15
CA GLU A 35 -11.03 5.71 -2.67
C GLU A 35 -11.32 5.38 -1.20
N PHE A 36 -10.45 5.89 -0.32
CA PHE A 36 -10.52 5.70 1.12
C PHE A 36 -11.38 6.80 1.73
N SER A 37 -12.38 6.41 2.52
CA SER A 37 -13.27 7.37 3.17
C SER A 37 -12.63 7.92 4.45
N VAL A 38 -13.01 9.15 4.82
CA VAL A 38 -12.65 9.72 6.15
C VAL A 38 -13.19 8.84 7.29
N LYS A 39 -14.26 8.07 7.05
CA LYS A 39 -14.77 7.08 8.02
C LYS A 39 -13.81 5.91 8.25
N GLU A 40 -13.28 5.31 7.17
CA GLU A 40 -12.27 4.25 7.29
C GLU A 40 -11.03 4.75 8.05
N LEU A 41 -10.56 5.97 7.72
CA LEU A 41 -9.43 6.60 8.41
C LEU A 41 -9.74 6.90 9.89
N SER A 42 -10.98 7.21 10.23
CA SER A 42 -11.45 7.40 11.61
C SER A 42 -11.45 6.10 12.41
N GLN A 43 -11.77 4.96 11.76
CA GLN A 43 -11.72 3.64 12.37
C GLN A 43 -10.28 3.13 12.54
N GLU A 44 -9.42 3.33 11.54
CA GLU A 44 -7.99 2.97 11.58
C GLU A 44 -7.21 3.75 12.65
N SER A 45 -7.40 5.08 12.69
CA SER A 45 -6.62 5.96 13.58
C SER A 45 -7.21 6.15 14.99
N GLY A 46 -8.48 5.77 15.21
CA GLY A 46 -9.23 6.09 16.42
C GLY A 46 -9.58 7.58 16.59
N ILE A 47 -9.17 8.45 15.67
CA ILE A 47 -9.48 9.88 15.65
C ILE A 47 -10.90 10.06 15.11
N LYS A 48 -11.72 10.97 15.65
CA LYS A 48 -13.09 11.18 15.15
C LYS A 48 -13.07 11.74 13.73
N CYS A 49 -14.10 11.42 12.95
CA CYS A 49 -14.30 11.96 11.60
C CYS A 49 -14.22 13.49 11.55
N ASP A 50 -14.75 14.19 12.56
CA ASP A 50 -14.79 15.66 12.61
C ASP A 50 -13.40 16.28 12.87
N ASP A 51 -12.64 15.69 13.79
CA ASP A 51 -11.24 16.04 14.07
C ASP A 51 -10.34 15.80 12.84
N LEU A 52 -10.60 14.73 12.06
CA LEU A 52 -9.93 14.48 10.78
C LEU A 52 -10.32 15.51 9.70
N VAL A 53 -11.61 15.81 9.53
CA VAL A 53 -12.09 16.81 8.54
C VAL A 53 -11.49 18.18 8.83
N SER A 54 -11.58 18.66 10.08
CA SER A 54 -11.06 19.96 10.49
C SER A 54 -9.53 20.05 10.34
N THR A 55 -8.79 19.02 10.77
CA THR A 55 -7.33 18.95 10.60
C THR A 55 -6.92 18.98 9.12
N MET A 56 -7.56 18.18 8.27
CA MET A 56 -7.24 18.13 6.84
C MET A 56 -7.67 19.42 6.10
N GLN A 57 -8.74 20.09 6.54
CA GLN A 57 -9.13 21.42 6.03
C GLN A 57 -8.10 22.49 6.44
N TYR A 58 -7.64 22.50 7.69
CA TYR A 58 -6.61 23.43 8.18
C TYR A 58 -5.31 23.34 7.34
N TYR A 59 -4.87 22.13 7.00
CA TYR A 59 -3.71 21.93 6.14
C TYR A 59 -3.98 22.16 4.63
N GLY A 60 -5.22 22.46 4.22
CA GLY A 60 -5.61 22.58 2.81
C GLY A 60 -5.50 21.28 2.03
N LEU A 61 -5.62 20.13 2.72
CA LEU A 61 -5.53 18.78 2.18
C LEU A 61 -6.91 18.17 1.85
N LEU A 62 -8.02 18.88 2.15
CA LEU A 62 -9.38 18.41 1.90
C LEU A 62 -10.20 19.47 1.14
N LYS A 63 -10.94 19.06 0.10
CA LYS A 63 -11.90 19.90 -0.62
C LYS A 63 -13.21 19.15 -0.86
N TYR A 64 -14.34 19.82 -0.68
CA TYR A 64 -15.65 19.27 -1.04
C TYR A 64 -15.97 19.56 -2.50
N TRP A 65 -16.44 18.55 -3.25
CA TRP A 65 -16.75 18.66 -4.68
C TRP A 65 -17.78 17.61 -5.11
N LYS A 66 -18.88 18.03 -5.75
CA LYS A 66 -19.97 17.15 -6.23
C LYS A 66 -20.42 16.10 -5.20
N GLY A 67 -20.57 16.48 -3.93
CA GLY A 67 -20.98 15.58 -2.84
C GLY A 67 -19.88 14.69 -2.24
N LYS A 68 -18.68 14.66 -2.82
CA LYS A 68 -17.53 13.91 -2.29
C LYS A 68 -16.50 14.82 -1.61
N HIS A 69 -15.80 14.27 -0.63
CA HIS A 69 -14.53 14.83 -0.15
C HIS A 69 -13.40 14.35 -1.06
N ILE A 70 -12.58 15.27 -1.55
CA ILE A 70 -11.36 15.01 -2.32
C ILE A 70 -10.17 15.33 -1.43
N VAL A 71 -9.24 14.39 -1.29
CA VAL A 71 -7.97 14.57 -0.59
C VAL A 71 -6.91 15.08 -1.58
N LEU A 72 -6.21 16.16 -1.22
CA LEU A 72 -5.14 16.77 -2.02
C LEU A 72 -3.77 16.43 -1.42
N ARG A 73 -2.84 15.92 -2.25
CA ARG A 73 -1.46 15.65 -1.83
C ARG A 73 -0.57 16.87 -2.08
N ARG A 74 -0.41 17.76 -1.09
CA ARG A 74 0.59 18.85 -1.15
C ARG A 74 1.99 18.33 -0.81
N LYS A 75 2.90 18.31 -1.80
CA LYS A 75 4.29 17.85 -1.59
C LYS A 75 5.04 18.67 -0.54
N GLU A 76 4.88 20.00 -0.55
CA GLU A 76 5.57 20.92 0.37
C GLU A 76 5.28 20.61 1.85
N LEU A 77 4.04 20.28 2.20
CA LEU A 77 3.69 19.87 3.57
C LEU A 77 4.26 18.51 3.95
N LEU A 78 4.37 17.58 2.99
CA LEU A 78 4.98 16.27 3.25
C LEU A 78 6.49 16.40 3.48
N ASP A 79 7.16 17.27 2.71
CA ASP A 79 8.59 17.58 2.84
C ASP A 79 8.88 18.33 4.15
N GLU A 80 8.10 19.38 4.46
CA GLU A 80 8.19 20.08 5.75
C GLU A 80 7.97 19.12 6.93
N HIS A 81 6.97 18.24 6.86
CA HIS A 81 6.69 17.29 7.92
C HIS A 81 7.78 16.23 8.08
N ALA A 82 8.35 15.72 6.98
CA ALA A 82 9.48 14.80 7.01
C ALA A 82 10.71 15.48 7.66
N LYS A 83 11.10 16.66 7.18
CA LYS A 83 12.21 17.45 7.72
C LYS A 83 12.00 17.83 9.19
N LYS A 84 10.75 18.06 9.62
CA LYS A 84 10.37 18.32 11.02
C LYS A 84 10.44 17.07 11.90
N LEU A 85 10.28 15.88 11.32
CA LEU A 85 10.48 14.60 12.00
C LEU A 85 11.98 14.27 12.13
N GLU A 86 12.77 14.52 11.09
CA GLU A 86 14.24 14.36 11.10
C GLU A 86 14.97 15.33 12.04
N SER A 87 14.50 16.59 12.10
CA SER A 87 15.10 17.62 12.97
C SER A 87 14.68 17.52 14.44
N ARG A 88 13.77 16.61 14.81
CA ARG A 88 13.56 16.25 16.22
C ARG A 88 14.79 15.51 16.74
N LYS A 89 15.47 16.11 17.72
CA LYS A 89 16.75 15.64 18.24
C LYS A 89 16.57 14.47 19.23
N GLY A 90 16.28 13.30 18.66
CA GLY A 90 15.97 12.04 19.34
C GLY A 90 14.92 11.27 18.54
N SER A 91 14.91 9.94 18.63
CA SER A 91 13.85 9.15 18.00
C SER A 91 12.46 9.60 18.51
N PRO A 92 11.42 9.63 17.66
CA PRO A 92 10.08 9.87 18.15
C PRO A 92 9.73 8.81 19.20
N ALA A 93 9.11 9.21 20.30
CA ALA A 93 8.65 8.30 21.34
C ALA A 93 7.45 7.47 20.81
N THR A 94 7.76 6.38 20.12
CA THR A 94 6.79 5.41 19.60
C THR A 94 6.19 4.60 20.73
N LEU A 95 4.86 4.62 20.85
CA LEU A 95 4.13 3.74 21.74
C LEU A 95 4.07 2.35 21.09
N ASP A 96 4.65 1.34 21.74
CA ASP A 96 4.47 -0.05 21.32
C ASP A 96 3.10 -0.58 21.83
N PRO A 97 2.24 -1.12 20.95
CA PRO A 97 0.92 -1.61 21.36
C PRO A 97 0.99 -2.90 22.18
N SER A 98 2.02 -3.72 22.01
CA SER A 98 2.26 -4.97 22.75
C SER A 98 2.56 -4.69 24.23
N CYS A 99 3.16 -3.55 24.54
CA CYS A 99 3.41 -3.08 25.91
C CYS A 99 2.15 -2.53 26.62
N LEU A 100 1.04 -2.30 25.92
CA LEU A 100 -0.17 -1.70 26.50
C LEU A 100 -1.11 -2.75 27.12
N GLN A 101 -0.85 -3.11 28.39
CA GLN A 101 -1.79 -3.91 29.17
C GLN A 101 -2.99 -3.06 29.65
N TRP A 102 -4.04 -3.00 28.83
CA TRP A 102 -5.27 -2.27 29.13
C TRP A 102 -6.54 -3.05 28.77
N THR A 103 -7.65 -2.75 29.42
CA THR A 103 -8.98 -3.30 29.11
C THR A 103 -10.04 -2.24 29.42
N PRO A 104 -11.07 -2.06 28.57
CA PRO A 104 -12.17 -1.15 28.85
C PRO A 104 -12.87 -1.48 30.18
N LYS A 105 -13.20 -0.46 30.98
CA LYS A 105 -14.05 -0.64 32.17
C LYS A 105 -15.48 -0.94 31.71
N THR A 106 -15.95 -2.16 31.96
CA THR A 106 -17.37 -2.48 31.85
C THR A 106 -18.11 -1.95 33.07
N TYR A 107 -19.19 -1.20 32.85
CA TYR A 107 -20.14 -0.83 33.89
C TYR A 107 -21.35 -1.75 33.75
N PRO A 108 -21.80 -2.45 34.81
CA PRO A 108 -23.04 -3.21 34.73
C PRO A 108 -24.20 -2.24 34.50
N MET A 109 -24.88 -2.39 33.36
CA MET A 109 -26.17 -1.74 33.14
C MET A 109 -27.19 -2.46 34.01
N TYR A 110 -27.69 -1.78 35.04
CA TYR A 110 -28.86 -2.24 35.79
C TYR A 110 -30.10 -2.02 34.90
N THR A 111 -30.59 -3.10 34.31
CA THR A 111 -31.80 -3.17 33.48
C THR A 111 -33.03 -3.51 34.32
#